data_AF-A0A7S3WBY0-F1
#
_entry.id   AF-A0A7S3WBY0-F1
#
_cell.length_a   1.000
_cell.length_b   1.000
_cell.length_c   1.000
_cell.angle_alpha   90.00
_cell.angle_beta   90.00
_cell.angle_gamma   90.00
#
_symmetry.space_group_name_H-M   'P 1'
#
loop_
_entity.id
_entity.type
_entity.pdbx_description
1 polymer ?
#
loop_
_entity_poly.entity_id
_entity_poly.type
_entity_poly.pdbx_seq_one_letter_code
_entity_poly.pdbx_strand_id
1 'polypeptide(L)'
;RENEVQFVVNVGDNLYPAGFESPEDPLWKVVFEDRYADASLQVPWLSALGNHDWGGFDCYMRDGRLYRGDAQVGYDTEPNWTWPQSKATRWVMPAEYYKKRIEFGDTTMDIFVVSTHWADEAEVCGQDRYAQRRCDAQACFSVVRNMADTMWNWLEVELPASDA
;
A
#
# COMPACT_ATOMS: atom_id res chain seq x y z
N ARG A 1 26.75 8.20 11.62
CA ARG A 1 26.79 9.56 11.02
C ARG A 1 25.48 10.25 11.39
N GLU A 2 25.45 11.57 11.59
CA GLU A 2 24.34 12.29 12.24
C GLU A 2 22.99 12.33 11.49
N ASN A 3 22.79 11.62 10.37
CA ASN A 3 21.51 11.55 9.65
C ASN A 3 21.33 10.18 8.98
N GLU A 4 21.33 9.11 9.78
CA GLU A 4 21.05 7.77 9.27
C GLU A 4 19.54 7.58 9.09
N VAL A 5 19.12 7.27 7.86
CA VAL A 5 17.71 6.98 7.57
C VAL A 5 17.28 5.78 8.43
N GLN A 6 16.12 5.91 9.06
CA GLN A 6 15.57 4.90 9.98
C GLN A 6 14.49 4.05 9.30
N PHE A 7 13.71 4.69 8.42
CA PHE A 7 12.71 4.07 7.55
C PHE A 7 12.40 5.04 6.40
N VAL A 8 11.71 4.55 5.38
CA VAL A 8 11.17 5.34 4.27
C VAL A 8 9.65 5.35 4.35
N VAL A 9 9.03 6.50 4.09
CA VAL A 9 7.59 6.59 3.83
C VAL A 9 7.40 6.65 2.32
N ASN A 10 6.77 5.62 1.78
CA ASN A 10 6.48 5.46 0.37
C ASN A 10 4.98 5.69 0.14
N VAL A 11 4.64 6.75 -0.60
CA VAL A 11 3.31 7.37 -0.57
C VAL A 11 2.35 6.87 -1.66
N GLY A 12 2.64 5.73 -2.27
CA GLY A 12 1.83 5.12 -3.33
C GLY A 12 2.33 5.42 -4.73
N ASP A 13 1.59 4.90 -5.71
CA ASP A 13 1.98 4.81 -7.12
C ASP A 13 3.33 4.10 -7.29
N ASN A 14 3.41 2.95 -6.64
CA ASN A 14 4.64 2.17 -6.48
C ASN A 14 5.12 1.59 -7.82
N LEU A 15 4.17 1.24 -8.70
CA LEU A 15 4.45 0.76 -10.04
C LEU A 15 3.41 1.24 -11.07
N TYR A 16 3.87 2.05 -12.03
CA TYR A 16 3.07 2.48 -13.17
C TYR A 16 3.07 1.46 -14.33
N PRO A 17 1.98 1.39 -15.12
CA PRO A 17 0.71 2.11 -14.91
C PRO A 17 -0.31 1.34 -14.07
N ALA A 18 -0.05 0.08 -13.69
CA ALA A 18 -1.08 -0.81 -13.17
C ALA A 18 -0.60 -1.79 -12.08
N GLY A 19 0.35 -1.37 -11.25
CA GLY A 19 0.81 -2.16 -10.10
C GLY A 19 1.43 -3.52 -10.48
N PHE A 20 1.60 -4.38 -9.48
CA PHE A 20 2.17 -5.72 -9.63
C PHE A 20 1.09 -6.77 -9.89
N GLU A 21 1.42 -7.82 -10.65
CA GLU A 21 0.47 -8.90 -10.97
C GLU A 21 0.26 -9.89 -9.83
N SER A 22 1.29 -10.10 -9.02
CA SER A 22 1.27 -10.96 -7.84
C SER A 22 2.42 -10.58 -6.88
N PRO A 23 2.46 -11.17 -5.67
CA PRO A 23 3.62 -11.03 -4.78
C PRO A 23 4.94 -11.53 -5.40
N GLU A 24 4.87 -12.48 -6.32
CA GLU A 24 6.04 -13.06 -7.01
C GLU A 24 6.37 -12.35 -8.33
N ASP A 25 5.71 -11.23 -8.64
CA ASP A 25 5.95 -10.48 -9.87
C ASP A 25 7.45 -10.10 -9.98
N PRO A 26 8.16 -10.52 -11.04
CA PRO A 26 9.59 -10.27 -11.17
C PRO A 26 9.94 -8.78 -11.24
N LEU A 27 8.96 -7.89 -11.46
CA LEU A 27 9.15 -6.45 -11.39
C LEU A 27 9.58 -5.98 -10.00
N TRP A 28 9.22 -6.67 -8.90
CA TRP A 28 9.68 -6.30 -7.54
C TRP A 28 11.19 -6.15 -7.49
N LYS A 29 11.89 -7.13 -8.08
CA LYS A 29 13.34 -7.10 -8.19
C LYS A 29 13.84 -5.87 -8.92
N VAL A 30 13.23 -5.53 -10.06
CA VAL A 30 13.71 -4.46 -10.95
C VAL A 30 13.38 -3.06 -10.42
N VAL A 31 12.17 -2.88 -9.88
CA VAL A 31 11.65 -1.55 -9.53
C VAL A 31 11.89 -1.18 -8.07
N PHE A 32 12.09 -2.17 -7.21
CA PHE A 32 12.28 -1.95 -5.78
C PHE A 32 13.60 -2.51 -5.25
N GLU A 33 13.87 -3.82 -5.39
CA GLU A 33 15.05 -4.44 -4.77
C GLU A 33 16.37 -3.90 -5.34
N ASP A 34 16.57 -4.05 -6.65
CA ASP A 34 17.79 -3.65 -7.34
C ASP A 34 17.86 -2.13 -7.51
N ARG A 35 16.70 -1.46 -7.56
CA ARG A 35 16.63 0.00 -7.71
C ARG A 35 17.11 0.72 -6.45
N TYR A 36 16.70 0.22 -5.27
CA TYR A 36 17.00 0.82 -3.97
C TYR A 36 17.99 -0.04 -3.18
N ALA A 37 19.07 -0.45 -3.84
CA ALA A 37 20.11 -1.34 -3.30
C ALA A 37 21.21 -0.62 -2.49
N ASP A 38 21.18 0.71 -2.40
CA ASP A 38 22.16 1.46 -1.60
C ASP A 38 22.05 1.07 -0.11
N ALA A 39 23.19 1.03 0.59
CA ALA A 39 23.26 0.63 2.00
C ALA A 39 22.37 1.51 2.90
N SER A 40 22.20 2.80 2.57
CA SER A 40 21.35 3.73 3.31
C SER A 40 19.84 3.48 3.15
N LEU A 41 19.44 2.68 2.15
CA LEU A 41 18.04 2.33 1.87
C LEU A 41 17.68 0.91 2.35
N GLN A 42 18.62 0.24 3.03
CA GLN A 42 18.41 -1.09 3.63
C GLN A 42 17.66 -0.99 4.97
N VAL A 43 16.58 -0.22 4.97
CA VAL A 43 15.70 0.09 6.10
C VAL A 43 14.26 -0.27 5.74
N PRO A 44 13.31 -0.35 6.68
CA PRO A 44 11.90 -0.58 6.38
C PRO A 44 11.26 0.55 5.53
N TRP A 45 10.35 0.19 4.62
CA TRP A 45 9.59 1.09 3.74
C TRP A 45 8.10 0.98 4.07
N LEU A 46 7.60 1.93 4.85
CA LEU A 46 6.18 2.10 5.17
C LEU A 46 5.46 2.54 3.89
N SER A 47 4.79 1.61 3.23
CA SER A 47 4.25 1.81 1.89
C SER A 47 2.74 1.93 1.88
N ALA A 48 2.23 2.91 1.13
CA ALA A 48 0.83 3.10 0.81
C ALA A 48 0.53 2.63 -0.63
N LEU A 49 -0.75 2.58 -0.98
CA LEU A 49 -1.22 2.30 -2.34
C LEU A 49 -1.77 3.60 -2.97
N GLY A 50 -1.31 3.89 -4.18
CA GLY A 50 -1.85 4.95 -5.05
C GLY A 50 -2.85 4.40 -6.06
N ASN A 51 -3.38 5.25 -6.94
CA ASN A 51 -4.36 4.84 -7.95
C ASN A 51 -3.75 3.86 -8.97
N HIS A 52 -2.48 4.03 -9.33
CA HIS A 52 -1.81 3.11 -10.26
C HIS A 52 -1.55 1.72 -9.66
N ASP A 53 -1.45 1.63 -8.34
CA ASP A 53 -1.32 0.36 -7.63
C ASP A 53 -2.60 -0.48 -7.65
N TRP A 54 -3.75 0.17 -7.87
CA TRP A 54 -5.05 -0.48 -8.03
C TRP A 54 -5.40 -0.82 -9.49
N GLY A 55 -4.58 -0.38 -10.45
CA GLY A 55 -4.82 -0.58 -11.88
C GLY A 55 -4.71 0.69 -12.73
N GLY A 56 -4.56 1.86 -12.11
CA GLY A 56 -4.60 3.14 -12.81
C GLY A 56 -5.96 3.34 -13.46
N PHE A 57 -5.97 3.63 -14.76
CA PHE A 57 -7.21 3.80 -15.53
C PHE A 57 -7.92 2.49 -15.89
N ASP A 58 -7.33 1.33 -15.58
CA ASP A 58 -7.81 0.03 -16.02
C ASP A 58 -8.38 -0.78 -14.85
N CYS A 59 -9.47 -1.50 -15.09
CA CYS A 59 -10.04 -2.36 -14.06
C CYS A 59 -9.38 -3.75 -13.99
N TYR A 60 -8.59 -3.99 -12.95
CA TYR A 60 -7.97 -5.28 -12.64
C TYR A 60 -8.70 -6.01 -11.51
N MET A 61 -9.99 -6.30 -11.73
CA MET A 61 -10.75 -7.19 -10.85
C MET A 61 -10.60 -8.66 -11.24
N ARG A 62 -10.49 -9.52 -10.23
CA ARG A 62 -10.58 -10.99 -10.34
C ARG A 62 -11.22 -11.55 -9.07
N ASP A 63 -12.16 -12.47 -9.22
CA ASP A 63 -12.84 -13.16 -8.11
C ASP A 63 -13.40 -12.22 -7.03
N GLY A 64 -13.96 -11.08 -7.46
CA GLY A 64 -14.55 -10.08 -6.58
C GLY A 64 -13.54 -9.21 -5.82
N ARG A 65 -12.26 -9.23 -6.19
CA ARG A 65 -11.19 -8.44 -5.54
C ARG A 65 -10.41 -7.61 -6.54
N LEU A 66 -9.84 -6.50 -6.07
CA LEU A 66 -8.87 -5.68 -6.79
C LEU A 66 -7.45 -6.24 -6.54
N TYR A 67 -7.03 -7.19 -7.37
CA TYR A 67 -5.89 -8.04 -7.03
C TYR A 67 -4.52 -7.35 -7.12
N ARG A 68 -4.41 -6.19 -7.78
CA ARG A 68 -3.16 -5.44 -7.92
C ARG A 68 -2.69 -4.83 -6.59
N GLY A 69 -3.63 -4.33 -5.77
CA GLY A 69 -3.33 -3.91 -4.39
C GLY A 69 -3.04 -5.11 -3.49
N ASP A 70 -3.84 -6.19 -3.60
CA ASP A 70 -3.62 -7.45 -2.88
C ASP A 70 -2.21 -8.02 -3.13
N ALA A 71 -1.69 -7.89 -4.36
CA ALA A 71 -0.34 -8.34 -4.71
C ALA A 71 0.76 -7.64 -3.89
N GLN A 72 0.58 -6.37 -3.56
CA GLN A 72 1.54 -5.59 -2.79
C GLN A 72 1.43 -5.83 -1.29
N VAL A 73 0.22 -6.09 -0.81
CA VAL A 73 0.00 -6.60 0.54
C VAL A 73 0.65 -7.97 0.70
N GLY A 74 0.45 -8.86 -0.28
CA GLY A 74 1.00 -10.22 -0.26
C GLY A 74 2.53 -10.30 -0.40
N TYR A 75 3.18 -9.24 -0.91
CA TYR A 75 4.63 -9.14 -0.96
C TYR A 75 5.26 -8.92 0.43
N ASP A 76 4.49 -8.40 1.40
CA ASP A 76 4.93 -8.34 2.79
C ASP A 76 4.88 -9.73 3.44
N THR A 77 6.00 -10.45 3.41
CA THR A 77 6.12 -11.80 4.00
C THR A 77 6.23 -11.79 5.53
N GLU A 78 6.32 -10.62 6.17
CA GLU A 78 6.46 -10.47 7.62
C GLU A 78 5.41 -9.46 8.14
N PRO A 79 4.09 -9.73 7.98
CA PRO A 79 3.05 -8.73 8.29
C PRO A 79 2.96 -8.38 9.78
N ASN A 80 3.40 -9.28 10.66
CA ASN A 80 3.46 -9.08 12.12
C ASN A 80 4.73 -8.35 12.57
N TRP A 81 5.56 -7.86 11.64
CA TRP A 81 6.78 -7.11 11.94
C TRP A 81 6.49 -5.85 12.80
N THR A 82 7.38 -5.59 13.75
CA THR A 82 7.34 -4.44 14.66
C THR A 82 8.66 -3.65 14.64
N TRP A 83 8.55 -2.33 14.80
CA TRP A 83 9.71 -1.44 14.95
C TRP A 83 10.50 -1.78 16.23
N PRO A 84 11.85 -1.67 16.25
CA PRO A 84 12.77 -1.34 15.15
C PRO A 84 13.43 -2.59 14.53
N GLN A 85 12.76 -3.75 14.51
CA GLN A 85 13.38 -4.99 14.04
C GLN A 85 13.82 -4.88 12.57
N SER A 86 14.84 -5.63 12.16
CA SER A 86 15.16 -5.77 10.74
C SER A 86 14.01 -6.46 10.00
N LYS A 87 13.75 -6.05 8.75
CA LYS A 87 12.74 -6.63 7.88
C LYS A 87 13.38 -7.16 6.60
N ALA A 88 13.10 -8.41 6.23
CA ALA A 88 13.79 -9.11 5.15
C ALA A 88 13.54 -8.46 3.78
N THR A 89 12.27 -8.22 3.44
CA THR A 89 11.92 -7.58 2.16
C THR A 89 12.00 -6.06 2.21
N ARG A 90 12.23 -5.47 3.40
CA ARG A 90 12.09 -4.03 3.69
C ARG A 90 10.68 -3.45 3.48
N TRP A 91 9.84 -4.08 2.65
CA TRP A 91 8.50 -3.62 2.30
C TRP A 91 7.49 -3.82 3.41
N VAL A 92 7.02 -2.74 4.04
CA VAL A 92 5.99 -2.78 5.08
C VAL A 92 4.65 -2.43 4.46
N MET A 93 3.78 -3.43 4.33
CA MET A 93 2.40 -3.28 3.88
C MET A 93 1.56 -4.50 4.33
N PRO A 94 1.28 -4.63 5.64
CA PRO A 94 0.55 -5.79 6.17
C PRO A 94 -0.93 -5.83 5.75
N ALA A 95 -1.47 -4.71 5.28
CA ALA A 95 -2.83 -4.52 4.80
C ALA A 95 -2.90 -3.27 3.90
N GLU A 96 -4.02 -3.05 3.22
CA GLU A 96 -4.27 -1.90 2.34
C GLU A 96 -4.24 -0.56 3.09
N TYR A 97 -4.57 -0.60 4.38
CA TYR A 97 -4.45 0.49 5.34
C TYR A 97 -4.00 -0.11 6.68
N TYR A 98 -3.17 0.61 7.43
CA TYR A 98 -2.62 0.11 8.69
C TYR A 98 -2.05 1.24 9.54
N LYS A 99 -1.82 0.95 10.83
CA LYS A 99 -1.08 1.80 11.76
C LYS A 99 0.30 1.21 12.02
N LYS A 100 1.34 2.05 12.06
CA LYS A 100 2.65 1.68 12.61
C LYS A 100 3.05 2.64 13.72
N ARG A 101 3.35 2.05 14.88
CA ARG A 101 3.96 2.74 16.01
C ARG A 101 5.48 2.70 15.87
N ILE A 102 6.09 3.87 15.96
CA ILE A 102 7.53 4.08 15.91
C ILE A 102 7.93 4.76 17.21
N GLU A 103 8.99 4.27 17.85
CA GLU A 103 9.48 4.77 19.12
C GLU A 103 10.94 5.20 18.96
N PHE A 104 11.23 6.43 19.36
CA PHE A 104 12.55 7.05 19.36
C PHE A 104 12.87 7.60 20.75
N GLY A 105 13.52 6.78 21.59
CA GLY A 105 13.80 7.17 22.97
C GLY A 105 12.50 7.35 23.76
N ASP A 106 12.19 8.59 24.14
CA ASP A 106 10.98 8.98 24.85
C ASP A 106 9.88 9.55 23.93
N THR A 107 10.12 9.60 22.62
CA THR A 107 9.16 10.08 21.62
C THR A 107 8.46 8.90 20.94
N THR A 108 7.14 8.92 20.92
CA THR A 108 6.31 7.95 20.19
C THR A 108 5.68 8.63 18.98
N MET A 109 5.52 7.90 17.89
CA MET A 109 4.82 8.34 16.69
C MET A 109 3.92 7.20 16.19
N ASP A 110 2.62 7.47 16.05
CA ASP A 110 1.71 6.60 15.32
C ASP A 110 1.53 7.13 13.89
N ILE A 111 1.92 6.32 12.91
CA ILE A 111 1.77 6.60 11.49
C ILE A 111 0.57 5.81 10.98
N PHE A 112 -0.45 6.53 10.49
CA PHE A 112 -1.64 5.95 9.86
C PHE A 112 -1.46 5.99 8.35
N VAL A 113 -1.28 4.81 7.76
CA VAL A 113 -1.19 4.63 6.32
C VAL A 113 -2.59 4.26 5.81
N VAL A 114 -3.10 5.05 4.86
CA VAL A 114 -4.47 4.95 4.36
C VAL A 114 -4.48 4.80 2.85
N SER A 115 -5.50 4.12 2.34
CA SER A 115 -5.76 3.99 0.90
C SER A 115 -6.88 4.94 0.50
N THR A 116 -6.64 5.79 -0.50
CA THR A 116 -7.56 6.86 -0.92
C THR A 116 -8.20 6.61 -2.28
N HIS A 117 -8.03 5.42 -2.84
CA HIS A 117 -8.49 5.03 -4.17
C HIS A 117 -10.02 5.20 -4.39
N TRP A 118 -10.81 5.21 -3.30
CA TRP A 118 -12.25 5.47 -3.33
C TRP A 118 -12.62 6.90 -3.71
N ALA A 119 -11.68 7.85 -3.64
CA ALA A 119 -11.92 9.24 -4.03
C ALA A 119 -12.23 9.38 -5.54
N ASP A 120 -11.74 8.44 -6.36
CA ASP A 120 -12.09 8.32 -7.77
C ASP A 120 -12.32 6.84 -8.13
N GLU A 121 -13.47 6.31 -7.71
CA GLU A 121 -13.86 4.92 -8.03
C GLU A 121 -13.97 4.66 -9.55
N ALA A 122 -14.24 5.70 -10.34
CA ALA A 122 -14.38 5.58 -11.79
C ALA A 122 -13.04 5.24 -12.46
N GLU A 123 -11.94 5.82 -11.98
CA GLU A 123 -10.58 5.50 -12.43
C GLU A 123 -10.27 4.02 -12.18
N VAL A 124 -10.32 3.57 -10.92
CA VAL A 124 -9.99 2.19 -10.50
C VAL A 124 -10.88 1.15 -11.18
N CYS A 125 -12.15 1.49 -11.43
CA CYS A 125 -13.12 0.60 -12.05
C CYS A 125 -13.18 0.67 -13.58
N GLY A 126 -12.16 1.27 -14.22
CA GLY A 126 -12.00 1.26 -15.68
C GLY A 126 -13.08 2.04 -16.42
N GLN A 127 -13.63 3.08 -15.79
CA GLN A 127 -14.65 3.97 -16.37
C GLN A 127 -14.05 5.25 -16.95
N ASP A 128 -12.75 5.50 -16.75
CA ASP A 128 -12.05 6.59 -17.40
C ASP A 128 -11.99 6.41 -18.94
N ARG A 129 -11.87 7.51 -19.67
CA ARG A 129 -11.77 7.51 -21.14
C ARG A 129 -10.52 6.82 -21.68
N TYR A 130 -9.45 6.71 -20.89
CA TYR A 130 -8.20 6.08 -21.26
C TYR A 130 -8.17 4.57 -20.94
N ALA A 131 -9.18 4.07 -20.23
CA ALA A 131 -9.30 2.67 -19.85
C ALA A 131 -9.29 1.75 -21.08
N GLN A 132 -8.28 0.88 -21.16
CA GLN A 132 -8.17 -0.21 -22.13
C GLN A 132 -8.83 -1.49 -21.62
N ARG A 133 -8.94 -1.64 -20.30
CA ARG A 133 -9.52 -2.80 -19.63
C ARG A 133 -10.66 -2.36 -18.71
N ARG A 134 -11.84 -2.95 -18.92
CA ARG A 134 -13.05 -2.68 -18.15
C ARG A 134 -13.54 -3.93 -17.44
N CYS A 135 -14.23 -3.74 -16.33
CA CYS A 135 -14.92 -4.78 -15.57
C CYS A 135 -16.39 -4.38 -15.37
N ASP A 136 -17.14 -5.20 -14.61
CA ASP A 136 -18.44 -4.80 -14.10
C ASP A 136 -18.25 -3.62 -13.13
N ALA A 137 -18.63 -2.43 -13.59
CA ALA A 137 -18.47 -1.19 -12.83
C ALA A 137 -19.25 -1.23 -11.52
N GLN A 138 -20.46 -1.79 -11.51
CA GLN A 138 -21.29 -1.80 -10.31
C GLN A 138 -20.71 -2.75 -9.26
N ALA A 139 -20.23 -3.92 -9.68
CA ALA A 139 -19.53 -4.84 -8.81
C ALA A 139 -18.24 -4.20 -8.25
N CYS A 140 -17.48 -3.51 -9.10
CA CYS A 140 -16.26 -2.81 -8.69
C CYS A 140 -16.51 -1.67 -7.70
N PHE A 141 -17.48 -0.79 -7.97
CA PHE A 141 -17.87 0.28 -7.06
C PHE A 141 -18.31 -0.27 -5.69
N SER A 142 -19.03 -1.40 -5.67
CA SER A 142 -19.39 -2.05 -4.41
C SER A 142 -18.17 -2.52 -3.63
N VAL A 143 -17.12 -3.01 -4.29
CA VAL A 143 -15.86 -3.41 -3.65
C VAL A 143 -15.11 -2.20 -3.12
N VAL A 144 -14.88 -1.19 -3.96
CA VAL A 144 -14.15 0.05 -3.60
C VAL A 144 -14.82 0.76 -2.41
N ARG A 145 -16.15 0.89 -2.43
CA ARG A 145 -16.89 1.54 -1.33
C ARG A 145 -16.84 0.73 -0.04
N ASN A 146 -16.90 -0.60 -0.12
CA ASN A 146 -16.75 -1.45 1.08
C ASN A 146 -15.34 -1.30 1.70
N MET A 147 -14.30 -1.27 0.87
CA MET A 147 -12.93 -0.99 1.33
C MET A 147 -12.83 0.38 2.00
N ALA A 148 -13.48 1.41 1.44
CA ALA A 148 -13.54 2.74 2.04
C ALA A 148 -14.27 2.74 3.40
N ASP A 149 -15.45 2.12 3.49
CA ASP A 149 -16.24 2.06 4.71
C ASP A 149 -15.51 1.30 5.82
N THR A 150 -14.86 0.18 5.48
CA THR A 150 -14.09 -0.62 6.44
C THR A 150 -12.87 0.14 6.97
N MET A 151 -12.15 0.84 6.10
CA MET A 151 -11.05 1.73 6.51
C MET A 151 -11.55 2.89 7.37
N TRP A 152 -12.68 3.52 6.99
CA TRP A 152 -13.24 4.65 7.72
C TRP A 152 -13.65 4.24 9.14
N ASN A 153 -14.39 3.14 9.28
CA ASN A 153 -14.76 2.59 10.58
C ASN A 153 -13.53 2.24 11.43
N TRP A 154 -12.46 1.74 10.80
CA TRP A 154 -11.19 1.48 11.48
C TRP A 154 -10.53 2.77 11.98
N LEU A 155 -10.50 3.83 11.17
CA LEU A 155 -9.96 5.13 11.57
C LEU A 155 -10.74 5.74 12.74
N GLU A 156 -12.08 5.63 12.75
CA GLU A 156 -12.92 6.11 13.84
C GLU A 156 -12.61 5.44 15.19
N VAL A 157 -12.08 4.21 15.17
CA VAL A 157 -11.66 3.47 16.37
C VAL A 157 -10.20 3.75 16.72
N GLU A 158 -9.29 3.68 15.74
CA GLU A 158 -7.85 3.70 16.01
C GLU A 158 -7.27 5.10 16.21
N LEU A 159 -7.80 6.14 15.54
CA LEU A 159 -7.30 7.51 15.72
C LEU A 159 -7.53 8.00 17.17
N PRO A 160 -8.73 7.89 17.77
CA PRO A 160 -8.93 8.29 19.17
C PRO A 160 -8.21 7.41 20.18
N ALA A 161 -7.85 6.17 19.80
CA ALA A 161 -7.11 5.24 20.65
C ALA A 161 -5.59 5.45 20.62
N SER A 162 -5.07 6.30 19.72
CA SER A 162 -3.66 6.65 19.67
C SER A 162 -3.28 7.50 20.89
N ASP A 163 -2.26 7.08 21.61
CA ASP A 163 -1.63 7.78 22.73
C ASP A 163 -0.20 8.25 22.42
N ALA A 164 0.17 8.24 21.13
CA ALA A 164 1.45 8.73 20.64
C ALA A 164 1.60 10.25 20.82
#